data_AF-A0A660YJG0-F1
#
_entry.id   AF-A0A660YJG0-F1
#
_cell.length_a   1.000
_cell.length_b   1.000
_cell.length_c   1.000
_cell.angle_alpha   90.00
_cell.angle_beta   90.00
_cell.angle_gamma   90.00
#
_symmetry.space_group_name_H-M   'P 1'
#
loop_
_entity.id
_entity.type
_entity.pdbx_description
1 polymer ?
#
loop_
_entity_poly.entity_id
_entity_poly.type
_entity_poly.pdbx_seq_one_letter_code
_entity_poly.pdbx_strand_id
1 'polypeptide(L)'
;MTEMRFDFRDIFRSARLAFSFQRLWIQFVSFAIGYAGYVVLTYLSLLAGGKNIGIMLSRYGLVPGVTGLHLPWYSWIIFGIGAFFMLFFWFVGATGVARATYMQLKGNTFYTWKEAFNFSLKKKGASVISTPVTIFAIIFFTCVGGYIVGLLGKIPYLGELGISLFTVLWFGAAFFVVFVSLALIVALFLAPSIIATTDDDAFEGMFQSFSVLWAQPWRFILYEVLLVVVMVLSFGTFAFFMKKAWIVMNQI
;
A
#
# COMPACT_ATOMS: atom_id res chain seq x y z
N MET A 1 13.59 -26.78 -6.26
CA MET A 1 12.57 -25.80 -6.70
C MET A 1 11.27 -26.14 -6.00
N THR A 2 10.55 -25.17 -5.43
CA THR A 2 9.28 -25.45 -4.74
C THR A 2 8.18 -25.50 -5.79
N GLU A 3 7.56 -26.66 -6.03
CA GLU A 3 6.44 -26.74 -7.00
C GLU A 3 5.23 -25.96 -6.48
N MET A 4 4.74 -25.04 -7.31
CA MET A 4 3.54 -24.23 -7.09
C MET A 4 2.40 -24.81 -7.93
N ARG A 5 1.21 -24.90 -7.36
CA ARG A 5 0.01 -25.42 -8.04
C ARG A 5 -0.74 -24.33 -8.78
N PHE A 6 -0.45 -23.06 -8.48
CA PHE A 6 -1.12 -21.87 -9.00
C PHE A 6 -2.63 -21.86 -8.74
N ASP A 7 -3.07 -22.53 -7.67
CA ASP A 7 -4.45 -22.59 -7.20
C ASP A 7 -4.59 -22.00 -5.78
N PHE A 8 -5.80 -22.02 -5.24
CA PHE A 8 -6.10 -21.50 -3.89
C PHE A 8 -5.31 -22.20 -2.78
N ARG A 9 -4.77 -23.40 -3.00
CA ARG A 9 -4.04 -24.17 -1.98
C ARG A 9 -2.69 -23.53 -1.66
N ASP A 10 -2.11 -22.83 -2.63
CA ASP A 10 -0.87 -22.09 -2.43
C ASP A 10 -1.04 -20.91 -1.45
N ILE A 11 -2.27 -20.40 -1.27
CA ILE A 11 -2.58 -19.36 -0.28
C ILE A 11 -2.33 -19.89 1.14
N PHE A 12 -2.79 -21.10 1.45
CA PHE A 12 -2.52 -21.71 2.77
C PHE A 12 -1.04 -22.01 2.98
N ARG A 13 -0.29 -22.26 1.91
CA ARG A 13 1.16 -22.45 1.96
C ARG A 13 1.92 -21.13 2.13
N SER A 14 1.34 -20.00 1.71
CA SER A 14 1.97 -18.69 1.75
C SER A 14 2.40 -18.29 3.16
N ALA A 15 1.58 -18.59 4.18
CA ALA A 15 1.91 -18.33 5.59
C ALA A 15 3.19 -19.07 6.03
N ARG A 16 3.30 -20.37 5.68
CA ARG A 16 4.50 -21.17 5.97
C ARG A 16 5.71 -20.65 5.21
N LEU A 17 5.55 -20.26 3.95
CA LEU A 17 6.65 -19.69 3.18
C LEU A 17 7.13 -18.39 3.82
N ALA A 18 6.20 -17.47 4.14
CA ALA A 18 6.50 -16.18 4.75
C ALA A 18 7.14 -16.30 6.14
N PHE A 19 6.85 -17.38 6.87
CA PHE A 19 7.40 -17.65 8.21
C PHE A 19 8.88 -18.08 8.16
N SER A 20 9.76 -17.11 7.91
CA SER A 20 11.20 -17.23 8.05
C SER A 20 11.73 -16.01 8.81
N PHE A 21 12.67 -16.23 9.74
CA PHE A 21 13.33 -15.15 10.47
C PHE A 21 13.87 -14.07 9.53
N GLN A 22 14.41 -14.47 8.38
CA GLN A 22 14.92 -13.54 7.38
C GLN A 22 13.83 -12.61 6.84
N ARG A 23 12.64 -13.15 6.55
CA ARG A 23 11.52 -12.40 5.96
C ARG A 23 10.83 -11.52 7.00
N LEU A 24 10.66 -12.05 8.21
CA LEU A 24 10.19 -11.29 9.37
C LEU A 24 11.12 -10.12 9.66
N TRP A 25 12.44 -10.34 9.60
CA TRP A 25 13.45 -9.29 9.80
C TRP A 25 13.35 -8.18 8.75
N ILE A 26 13.14 -8.53 7.47
CA ILE A 26 12.95 -7.54 6.41
C ILE A 26 11.73 -6.66 6.69
N GLN A 27 10.58 -7.26 6.98
CA GLN A 27 9.37 -6.47 7.26
C GLN A 27 9.52 -5.65 8.54
N PHE A 28 10.12 -6.23 9.58
CA PHE A 28 10.32 -5.59 10.88
C PHE A 28 11.21 -4.35 10.78
N VAL A 29 12.38 -4.44 10.13
CA VAL A 29 13.29 -3.30 9.99
C VAL A 29 12.65 -2.18 9.18
N SER A 30 11.99 -2.52 8.07
CA SER A 30 11.22 -1.53 7.29
C SER A 30 10.16 -0.85 8.14
N PHE A 31 9.35 -1.63 8.86
CA PHE A 31 8.30 -1.09 9.73
C PHE A 31 8.87 -0.20 10.83
N ALA A 32 9.96 -0.62 11.49
CA ALA A 32 10.60 0.14 12.56
C ALA A 32 11.13 1.49 12.06
N ILE A 33 11.77 1.53 10.89
CA ILE A 33 12.27 2.78 10.30
C ILE A 33 11.10 3.69 9.91
N GLY A 34 10.09 3.14 9.22
CA GLY A 34 8.90 3.89 8.84
C GLY A 34 8.15 4.46 10.05
N TYR A 35 8.02 3.66 11.10
CA TYR A 35 7.36 4.05 12.35
C TYR A 35 8.15 5.12 13.11
N ALA A 36 9.48 4.99 13.22
CA ALA A 36 10.31 6.01 13.85
C ALA A 36 10.18 7.36 13.12
N GLY A 37 10.22 7.36 11.78
CA GLY A 37 9.99 8.56 10.98
C GLY A 37 8.59 9.15 11.19
N TYR A 38 7.56 8.31 11.21
CA TYR A 38 6.18 8.73 11.51
C TYR A 38 6.06 9.40 12.88
N VAL A 39 6.61 8.81 13.93
CA VAL A 39 6.55 9.35 15.28
C VAL A 39 7.22 10.72 15.33
N VAL A 40 8.44 10.83 14.80
CA VAL A 40 9.20 12.09 14.78
C VAL A 40 8.44 13.18 14.02
N LEU A 41 7.98 12.88 12.81
CA LEU A 41 7.27 13.86 11.97
C LEU A 41 5.91 14.25 12.56
N THR A 42 5.21 13.32 13.22
CA THR A 42 3.94 13.63 13.88
C THR A 42 4.15 14.57 15.08
N TYR A 43 5.20 14.36 15.88
CA TYR A 43 5.54 15.30 16.96
C TYR A 43 5.99 16.67 16.44
N LEU A 44 6.72 16.71 15.32
CA LEU A 44 7.05 17.98 14.64
C LEU A 44 5.80 18.70 14.12
N SER A 45 4.81 17.97 13.61
CA SER A 45 3.52 18.52 13.20
C SER A 45 2.77 19.17 14.37
N LEU A 46 2.72 18.49 15.52
CA LEU A 46 2.06 18.99 16.73
C LEU A 46 2.77 20.23 17.29
N LEU A 47 4.10 20.24 17.27
CA LEU A 47 4.93 21.38 17.63
C LEU A 47 4.67 22.60 16.74
N ALA A 48 4.66 22.39 15.43
CA ALA A 48 4.35 23.44 14.47
C ALA A 48 2.93 24.00 14.69
N GLY A 49 2.01 23.17 15.17
CA GLY A 49 0.65 23.55 15.53
C GLY A 49 0.51 24.22 16.90
N GLY A 50 1.62 24.57 17.56
CA GLY A 50 1.66 25.27 18.84
C GLY A 50 1.24 24.41 20.04
N LYS A 51 1.25 23.09 19.92
CA LYS A 51 0.91 22.18 21.03
C LYS A 51 2.14 21.94 21.92
N ASN A 52 1.92 21.87 23.24
CA ASN A 52 2.98 21.57 24.20
C ASN A 52 3.38 20.07 24.10
N ILE A 53 4.65 19.80 23.82
CA ILE A 53 5.18 18.42 23.67
C ILE A 53 4.94 17.59 24.93
N GLY A 54 5.20 18.14 26.12
CA GLY A 54 5.11 17.38 27.37
C GLY A 54 3.70 16.84 27.61
N ILE A 55 2.69 17.66 27.32
CA ILE A 55 1.28 17.26 27.39
C ILE A 55 0.96 16.24 26.29
N MET A 56 1.41 16.46 25.06
CA MET A 56 1.14 15.55 23.95
C MET A 56 1.83 14.19 24.12
N LEU A 57 3.05 14.17 24.65
CA LEU A 57 3.81 12.97 24.94
C LEU A 57 3.18 12.16 26.08
N SER A 58 2.69 12.85 27.12
CA SER A 58 1.93 12.21 28.20
C SER A 58 0.61 11.61 27.71
N ARG A 59 -0.02 12.24 26.70
CA ARG A 59 -1.30 11.80 26.14
C ARG A 59 -1.16 10.65 25.13
N TYR A 60 -0.22 10.76 24.19
CA TYR A 60 -0.12 9.86 23.05
C TYR A 60 1.10 8.91 23.10
N GLY A 61 2.12 9.21 23.89
CA GLY A 61 3.31 8.36 24.04
C GLY A 61 3.96 8.00 22.71
N LEU A 62 4.14 6.70 22.45
CA LEU A 62 4.76 6.24 21.21
C LEU A 62 3.79 6.18 20.02
N VAL A 63 2.48 6.38 20.23
CA VAL A 63 1.46 6.30 19.17
C VAL A 63 0.83 7.69 18.96
N PRO A 64 1.60 8.67 18.47
CA PRO A 64 1.12 10.03 18.29
C PRO A 64 0.00 10.09 17.23
N GLY A 65 -1.00 10.92 17.49
CA GLY A 65 -2.12 11.14 16.58
C GLY A 65 -2.55 12.60 16.57
N VAL A 66 -3.02 13.07 15.41
CA VAL A 66 -3.54 14.43 15.22
C VAL A 66 -5.06 14.51 15.26
N THR A 67 -5.74 13.37 15.39
CA THR A 67 -7.21 13.28 15.33
C THR A 67 -7.85 14.02 16.50
N GLY A 68 -8.84 14.86 16.19
CA GLY A 68 -9.56 15.66 17.19
C GLY A 68 -8.81 16.91 17.68
N LEU A 69 -7.67 17.27 17.08
CA LEU A 69 -6.95 18.51 17.38
C LEU A 69 -7.19 19.56 16.29
N HIS A 70 -7.46 20.80 16.71
CA HIS A 70 -7.38 21.94 15.80
C HIS A 70 -5.91 22.25 15.53
N LEU A 71 -5.51 22.01 14.27
CA LEU A 71 -4.18 22.22 13.74
C LEU A 71 -4.26 23.06 12.46
N PRO A 72 -3.29 23.95 12.23
CA PRO A 72 -3.19 24.71 11.00
C PRO A 72 -2.82 23.80 9.81
N TRP A 73 -3.09 24.27 8.59
CA TRP A 73 -2.89 23.50 7.35
C TRP A 73 -1.46 22.96 7.19
N TYR A 74 -0.43 23.72 7.60
CA TYR A 74 0.96 23.29 7.47
C TYR A 74 1.31 22.13 8.41
N SER A 75 0.72 22.06 9.61
CA SER A 75 0.86 20.91 10.51
C SER A 75 0.27 19.65 9.89
N TRP A 76 -0.87 19.75 9.21
CA TRP A 76 -1.47 18.63 8.47
C TRP A 76 -0.56 18.12 7.36
N ILE A 77 0.16 18.99 6.65
CA ILE A 77 1.14 18.59 5.65
C ILE A 77 2.28 17.79 6.28
N ILE A 78 2.88 18.29 7.38
CA ILE A 78 3.97 17.59 8.08
C ILE A 78 3.51 16.20 8.55
N PHE A 79 2.30 16.12 9.11
CA PHE A 79 1.69 14.84 9.49
C PHE A 79 1.51 13.91 8.29
N GLY A 80 0.99 14.43 7.18
CA GLY A 80 0.82 13.70 5.93
C GLY A 80 2.14 13.14 5.40
N ILE A 81 3.23 13.91 5.47
CA ILE A 81 4.59 13.45 5.11
C ILE A 81 5.02 12.30 6.03
N GLY A 82 4.76 12.38 7.33
CA GLY A 82 5.03 11.30 8.29
C GLY A 82 4.26 10.01 7.96
N ALA A 83 2.95 10.13 7.68
CA ALA A 83 2.13 8.99 7.29
C ALA A 83 2.60 8.38 5.96
N PHE A 84 2.95 9.21 4.98
CA PHE A 84 3.49 8.77 3.69
C PHE A 84 4.85 8.08 3.85
N PHE A 85 5.72 8.58 4.74
CA PHE A 85 7.01 7.97 5.03
C PHE A 85 6.84 6.55 5.60
N MET A 86 5.90 6.36 6.53
CA MET A 86 5.56 5.03 7.05
C MET A 86 5.03 4.11 5.96
N LEU A 87 4.11 4.61 5.13
CA LEU A 87 3.55 3.85 4.00
C LEU A 87 4.64 3.42 3.01
N PHE A 88 5.58 4.32 2.69
CA PHE A 88 6.70 4.02 1.81
C PHE A 88 7.56 2.88 2.33
N PHE A 89 7.97 2.95 3.60
CA PHE A 89 8.77 1.88 4.19
C PHE A 89 8.00 0.56 4.34
N TRP A 90 6.69 0.61 4.61
CA TRP A 90 5.82 -0.57 4.57
C TRP A 90 5.88 -1.27 3.22
N PHE A 91 5.74 -0.51 2.12
CA PHE A 91 5.81 -1.01 0.76
C PHE A 91 7.19 -1.56 0.41
N VAL A 92 8.28 -0.89 0.81
CA VAL A 92 9.66 -1.36 0.62
C VAL A 92 9.91 -2.69 1.32
N GLY A 93 9.41 -2.85 2.56
CA GLY A 93 9.46 -4.11 3.30
C GLY A 93 8.72 -5.22 2.57
N ALA A 94 7.49 -4.94 2.13
CA ALA A 94 6.66 -5.89 1.40
C ALA A 94 7.34 -6.36 0.11
N THR A 95 7.95 -5.44 -0.65
CA THR A 95 8.71 -5.77 -1.88
C THR A 95 9.93 -6.62 -1.57
N GLY A 96 10.65 -6.32 -0.48
CA GLY A 96 11.80 -7.11 -0.05
C GLY A 96 11.41 -8.54 0.32
N VAL A 97 10.31 -8.71 1.06
CA VAL A 97 9.76 -10.03 1.41
C VAL A 97 9.28 -10.78 0.17
N ALA A 98 8.56 -10.12 -0.73
CA ALA A 98 8.11 -10.70 -1.99
C ALA A 98 9.29 -11.16 -2.86
N ARG A 99 10.35 -10.34 -2.97
CA ARG A 99 11.55 -10.67 -3.75
C ARG A 99 12.32 -11.84 -3.15
N ALA A 100 12.52 -11.86 -1.84
CA ALA A 100 13.17 -12.98 -1.16
C ALA A 100 12.38 -14.29 -1.34
N THR A 101 11.05 -14.21 -1.25
CA THR A 101 10.16 -15.36 -1.49
C THR A 101 10.26 -15.84 -2.93
N TYR A 102 10.21 -14.92 -3.91
CA TYR A 102 10.32 -15.22 -5.33
C TYR A 102 11.65 -15.90 -5.69
N MET A 103 12.76 -15.39 -5.15
CA MET A 103 14.09 -15.99 -5.35
C MET A 103 14.18 -17.40 -4.77
N GLN A 104 13.61 -17.64 -3.59
CA GLN A 104 13.54 -18.99 -3.02
C GLN A 104 12.68 -19.92 -3.88
N LEU A 105 11.56 -19.45 -4.42
CA LEU A 105 10.70 -20.24 -5.32
C LEU A 105 11.44 -20.60 -6.62
N LYS A 106 12.27 -19.70 -7.15
CA LYS A 106 13.18 -19.97 -8.29
C LYS A 106 14.34 -20.94 -7.96
N GLY A 107 14.51 -21.33 -6.70
CA GLY A 107 15.57 -22.24 -6.28
C GLY A 107 16.84 -21.56 -5.78
N ASN A 108 16.87 -20.22 -5.71
CA ASN A 108 17.95 -19.49 -5.04
C ASN A 108 17.68 -19.40 -3.54
N THR A 109 18.08 -20.44 -2.80
CA THR A 109 17.86 -20.54 -1.34
C THR A 109 18.79 -19.67 -0.51
N PHE A 110 19.90 -19.17 -1.09
CA PHE A 110 20.91 -18.37 -0.39
C PHE A 110 20.73 -16.86 -0.56
N TYR A 111 19.64 -16.42 -1.19
CA TYR A 111 19.35 -15.01 -1.36
C TYR A 111 19.24 -14.29 -0.01
N THR A 112 20.12 -13.33 0.24
CA THR A 112 20.26 -12.73 1.59
C THR A 112 19.25 -11.61 1.84
N TRP A 113 18.98 -11.30 3.11
CA TRP A 113 18.09 -10.17 3.47
C TRP A 113 18.67 -8.83 3.02
N LYS A 114 20.00 -8.68 3.04
CA LYS A 114 20.70 -7.48 2.57
C LYS A 114 20.48 -7.26 1.08
N GLU A 115 20.56 -8.32 0.28
CA GLU A 115 20.25 -8.27 -1.16
C GLU A 115 18.78 -7.90 -1.40
N ALA A 116 17.86 -8.48 -0.64
CA ALA A 116 16.44 -8.16 -0.71
C ALA A 116 16.15 -6.69 -0.43
N PHE A 117 16.78 -6.11 0.60
CA PHE A 117 16.68 -4.68 0.91
C PHE A 117 17.36 -3.78 -0.11
N ASN A 118 18.54 -4.16 -0.58
CA ASN A 118 19.23 -3.37 -1.60
C ASN A 118 18.40 -3.31 -2.89
N PHE A 119 17.73 -4.42 -3.22
CA PHE A 119 16.74 -4.47 -4.30
C PHE A 119 15.55 -3.56 -4.03
N SER A 120 14.86 -3.74 -2.90
CA SER A 120 13.60 -3.04 -2.62
C SER A 120 13.78 -1.55 -2.34
N LEU A 121 14.86 -1.14 -1.69
CA LEU A 121 15.11 0.26 -1.35
C LEU A 121 15.86 1.01 -2.46
N LYS A 122 17.02 0.49 -2.91
CA LYS A 122 17.90 1.24 -3.82
C LYS A 122 17.52 1.08 -5.28
N LYS A 123 17.13 -0.12 -5.71
CA LYS A 123 16.83 -0.37 -7.13
C LYS A 123 15.38 -0.08 -7.48
N LYS A 124 14.45 -0.49 -6.63
CA LYS A 124 13.00 -0.47 -6.96
C LYS A 124 12.13 0.32 -5.98
N GLY A 125 12.73 1.01 -5.00
CA GLY A 125 11.96 1.75 -3.99
C GLY A 125 11.07 2.83 -4.59
N ALA A 126 11.60 3.56 -5.58
CA ALA A 126 10.82 4.53 -6.34
C ALA A 126 9.69 3.86 -7.13
N SER A 127 9.98 2.77 -7.86
CA SER A 127 9.00 2.05 -8.69
C SER A 127 7.82 1.51 -7.88
N VAL A 128 8.09 1.03 -6.66
CA VAL A 128 7.08 0.43 -5.78
C VAL A 128 6.00 1.42 -5.38
N ILE A 129 6.39 2.67 -5.08
CA ILE A 129 5.42 3.70 -4.72
C ILE A 129 4.88 4.42 -5.95
N SER A 130 5.69 4.53 -7.01
CA SER A 130 5.27 5.25 -8.21
C SER A 130 4.23 4.48 -9.02
N THR A 131 4.13 3.15 -8.92
CA THR A 131 3.01 2.40 -9.56
C THR A 131 1.62 2.88 -9.08
N PRO A 132 1.27 2.80 -7.79
CA PRO A 132 -0.03 3.31 -7.32
C PRO A 132 -0.15 4.82 -7.49
N VAL A 133 0.94 5.59 -7.33
CA VAL A 133 0.90 7.06 -7.54
C VAL A 133 0.62 7.42 -9.00
N THR A 134 1.17 6.68 -9.97
CA THR A 134 0.93 6.92 -11.41
C THR A 134 -0.52 6.63 -11.76
N ILE A 135 -1.08 5.52 -11.26
CA ILE A 135 -2.49 5.19 -11.46
C ILE A 135 -3.38 6.28 -10.84
N PHE A 136 -3.06 6.73 -9.62
CA PHE A 136 -3.77 7.83 -8.98
C PHE A 136 -3.66 9.14 -9.79
N ALA A 137 -2.49 9.45 -10.35
CA ALA A 137 -2.30 10.62 -11.19
C ALA A 137 -3.18 10.56 -12.45
N ILE A 138 -3.32 9.40 -13.10
CA ILE A 138 -4.22 9.21 -14.25
C ILE A 138 -5.67 9.52 -13.84
N ILE A 139 -6.13 9.03 -12.69
CA ILE A 139 -7.47 9.33 -12.17
C ILE A 139 -7.62 10.83 -11.93
N PHE A 140 -6.66 11.43 -11.21
CA PHE A 140 -6.67 12.84 -10.87
C PHE A 140 -6.76 13.73 -12.12
N PHE A 141 -5.86 13.55 -13.09
CA PHE A 141 -5.87 14.35 -14.33
C PHE A 141 -7.14 14.11 -15.16
N THR A 142 -7.67 12.89 -15.19
CA THR A 142 -8.93 12.60 -15.89
C THR A 142 -10.11 13.32 -15.23
N CYS A 143 -10.18 13.31 -13.90
CA CYS A 143 -11.21 14.03 -13.14
C CYS A 143 -11.07 15.55 -13.29
N VAL A 144 -9.85 16.09 -13.29
CA VAL A 144 -9.60 17.51 -13.58
C VAL A 144 -10.07 17.87 -14.98
N GLY A 145 -9.76 17.05 -15.99
CA GLY A 145 -10.25 17.23 -17.36
C GLY A 145 -11.78 17.23 -17.43
N GLY A 146 -12.43 16.26 -16.78
CA GLY A 146 -13.89 16.19 -16.69
C GLY A 146 -14.51 17.41 -15.99
N TYR A 147 -13.86 17.93 -14.95
CA TYR A 147 -14.28 19.16 -14.27
C TYR A 147 -14.20 20.39 -15.18
N ILE A 148 -13.08 20.56 -15.91
CA ILE A 148 -12.90 21.67 -16.87
C ILE A 148 -13.97 21.61 -17.97
N VAL A 149 -14.23 20.42 -18.51
CA VAL A 149 -15.29 20.20 -19.52
C VAL A 149 -16.67 20.55 -18.94
N GLY A 150 -16.96 20.14 -17.70
CA GLY A 150 -18.20 20.50 -17.03
C GLY A 150 -18.38 22.01 -16.86
N LEU A 151 -17.30 22.76 -16.66
CA LEU A 151 -17.33 24.22 -16.66
C LEU A 151 -17.59 24.79 -18.05
N LEU A 152 -16.98 24.25 -19.10
CA LEU A 152 -17.24 24.64 -20.50
C LEU A 152 -18.70 24.38 -20.90
N GLY A 153 -19.33 23.36 -20.30
CA GLY A 153 -20.76 23.08 -20.43
C GLY A 153 -21.70 24.20 -20.01
N LYS A 154 -21.25 25.14 -19.17
CA LYS A 154 -22.05 26.27 -18.71
C LYS A 154 -22.12 27.42 -19.72
N ILE A 155 -21.39 27.34 -20.84
CA ILE A 155 -21.44 28.35 -21.90
C ILE A 155 -22.75 28.18 -22.68
N PRO A 156 -23.61 29.21 -22.76
CA PRO A 156 -24.89 29.10 -23.47
C PRO A 156 -24.68 28.76 -24.96
N TYR A 157 -25.59 27.93 -25.50
CA TYR A 157 -25.59 27.37 -26.87
C TYR A 157 -24.43 26.43 -27.21
N LEU A 158 -23.17 26.83 -26.97
CA LEU A 158 -21.98 26.03 -27.31
C LEU A 158 -21.76 24.86 -26.33
N GLY A 159 -22.03 25.07 -25.04
CA GLY A 159 -21.84 24.05 -24.00
C GLY A 159 -22.86 22.92 -24.10
N GLU A 160 -24.13 23.24 -24.34
CA GLU A 160 -25.21 22.25 -24.47
C GLU A 160 -25.00 21.36 -25.70
N LEU A 161 -24.66 21.94 -26.85
CA LEU A 161 -24.38 21.18 -28.06
C LEU A 161 -23.11 20.33 -27.93
N GLY A 162 -22.03 20.86 -27.33
CA GLY A 162 -20.79 20.12 -27.14
C GLY A 162 -20.93 18.94 -26.18
N ILE A 163 -21.63 19.11 -25.05
CA ILE A 163 -21.87 18.01 -24.11
C ILE A 163 -22.80 16.98 -24.73
N SER A 164 -23.91 17.42 -25.34
CA SER A 164 -24.89 16.51 -25.94
C SER A 164 -24.27 15.67 -27.07
N LEU A 165 -23.47 16.29 -27.96
CA LEU A 165 -22.85 15.60 -29.09
C LEU A 165 -21.81 14.57 -28.64
N PHE A 166 -21.01 14.88 -27.61
CA PHE A 166 -19.95 14.02 -27.12
C PHE A 166 -20.36 13.14 -25.92
N THR A 167 -21.65 13.01 -25.62
CA THR A 167 -22.17 12.24 -24.48
C THR A 167 -21.57 10.82 -24.39
N VAL A 168 -21.44 10.13 -25.52
CA VAL A 168 -20.86 8.77 -25.57
C VAL A 168 -19.39 8.77 -25.13
N LEU A 169 -18.60 9.78 -25.53
CA LEU A 169 -17.20 9.91 -25.11
C LEU A 169 -17.09 10.21 -23.61
N TRP A 170 -17.98 11.06 -23.06
CA TRP A 170 -18.01 11.36 -21.63
C TRP A 170 -18.36 10.14 -20.79
N PHE A 171 -19.30 9.33 -21.27
CA PHE A 171 -19.65 8.07 -20.61
C PHE A 171 -18.49 7.06 -20.66
N GLY A 172 -17.79 6.98 -21.79
CA GLY A 172 -16.56 6.20 -21.92
C GLY A 172 -15.46 6.64 -20.95
N ALA A 173 -15.25 7.96 -20.80
CA ALA A 173 -14.29 8.51 -19.84
C ALA A 173 -14.68 8.19 -18.39
N ALA A 174 -15.97 8.23 -18.04
CA ALA A 174 -16.45 7.85 -16.71
C ALA A 174 -16.19 6.36 -16.41
N PHE A 175 -16.49 5.46 -17.35
CA PHE A 175 -16.14 4.04 -17.19
C PHE A 175 -14.64 3.80 -17.08
N PHE A 176 -13.85 4.56 -17.86
CA PHE A 176 -12.39 4.49 -17.75
C PHE A 176 -11.91 4.88 -16.35
N VAL A 177 -12.45 5.94 -15.75
CA VAL A 177 -12.13 6.32 -14.36
C VAL A 177 -12.51 5.22 -13.38
N VAL A 178 -13.68 4.58 -13.53
CA VAL A 178 -14.08 3.45 -12.67
C VAL A 178 -13.10 2.29 -12.80
N PHE A 179 -12.73 1.91 -14.03
CA PHE A 179 -11.78 0.84 -14.28
C PHE A 179 -10.39 1.14 -13.68
N VAL A 180 -9.87 2.34 -13.90
CA VAL A 180 -8.56 2.76 -13.35
C VAL A 180 -8.61 2.85 -11.81
N SER A 181 -9.75 3.23 -11.24
CA SER A 181 -9.95 3.24 -9.78
C SER A 181 -9.91 1.83 -9.19
N LEU A 182 -10.53 0.84 -9.84
CA LEU A 182 -10.40 -0.56 -9.43
C LEU A 182 -8.96 -1.06 -9.57
N ALA A 183 -8.25 -0.63 -10.60
CA ALA A 183 -6.86 -0.97 -10.78
C ALA A 183 -5.94 -0.34 -9.73
N LEU A 184 -6.28 0.85 -9.22
CA LEU A 184 -5.58 1.45 -8.09
C LEU A 184 -5.67 0.57 -6.85
N ILE A 185 -6.85 -0.02 -6.60
CA ILE A 185 -7.02 -0.98 -5.49
C ILE A 185 -6.08 -2.16 -5.70
N VAL A 186 -6.08 -2.77 -6.88
CA VAL A 186 -5.16 -3.89 -7.21
C VAL A 186 -3.70 -3.49 -7.01
N ALA A 187 -3.29 -2.31 -7.46
CA ALA A 187 -1.93 -1.81 -7.30
C ALA A 187 -1.53 -1.59 -5.84
N LEU A 188 -2.45 -1.10 -4.99
CA LEU A 188 -2.16 -0.91 -3.56
C LEU A 188 -1.86 -2.23 -2.84
N PHE A 189 -2.49 -3.33 -3.25
CA PHE A 189 -2.23 -4.66 -2.68
C PHE A 189 -1.05 -5.38 -3.34
N LEU A 190 -0.96 -5.31 -4.68
CA LEU A 190 -0.06 -6.17 -5.45
C LEU A 190 1.19 -5.48 -6.00
N ALA A 191 1.31 -4.14 -5.96
CA ALA A 191 2.51 -3.46 -6.49
C ALA A 191 3.82 -4.01 -5.91
N PRO A 192 3.95 -4.29 -4.59
CA PRO A 192 5.16 -4.90 -4.04
C PRO A 192 5.48 -6.27 -4.66
N SER A 193 4.46 -7.11 -4.86
CA SER A 193 4.58 -8.45 -5.43
C SER A 193 4.87 -8.43 -6.91
N ILE A 194 4.18 -7.58 -7.68
CA ILE A 194 4.37 -7.41 -9.12
C ILE A 194 5.81 -7.01 -9.40
N ILE A 195 6.28 -5.92 -8.80
CA ILE A 195 7.64 -5.38 -9.05
C ILE A 195 8.73 -6.34 -8.56
N ALA A 196 8.48 -7.07 -7.46
CA ALA A 196 9.40 -8.09 -7.01
C ALA A 196 9.55 -9.26 -8.00
N THR A 197 8.50 -9.58 -8.75
CA THR A 197 8.50 -10.69 -9.71
C THR A 197 8.94 -10.29 -11.11
N THR A 198 8.54 -9.12 -11.60
CA THR A 198 8.88 -8.64 -12.95
C THR A 198 10.26 -8.01 -13.00
N ASP A 199 10.74 -7.41 -11.90
CA ASP A 199 11.98 -6.62 -11.89
C ASP A 199 11.93 -5.41 -12.85
N ASP A 200 10.73 -4.97 -13.21
CA ASP A 200 10.50 -3.87 -14.14
C ASP A 200 10.17 -2.56 -13.42
N ASP A 201 9.91 -1.53 -14.20
CA ASP A 201 9.63 -0.18 -13.71
C ASP A 201 8.14 0.05 -13.42
N ALA A 202 7.83 1.22 -12.89
CA ALA A 202 6.51 1.57 -12.39
C ALA A 202 5.39 1.43 -13.43
N PHE A 203 5.72 1.72 -14.70
CA PHE A 203 4.83 1.64 -15.85
C PHE A 203 4.41 0.20 -16.14
N GLU A 204 5.36 -0.74 -16.07
CA GLU A 204 5.05 -2.16 -16.18
C GLU A 204 4.24 -2.64 -14.98
N GLY A 205 4.58 -2.17 -13.78
CA GLY A 205 3.78 -2.42 -12.57
C GLY A 205 2.32 -1.99 -12.71
N MET A 206 2.07 -0.87 -13.39
CA MET A 206 0.74 -0.38 -13.71
C MET A 206 0.03 -1.28 -14.73
N PHE A 207 0.69 -1.65 -15.83
CA PHE A 207 0.09 -2.54 -16.83
C PHE A 207 -0.26 -3.91 -16.26
N GLN A 208 0.61 -4.48 -15.43
CA GLN A 208 0.33 -5.74 -14.77
C GLN A 208 -0.86 -5.61 -13.79
N SER A 209 -1.03 -4.46 -13.14
CA SER A 209 -2.22 -4.20 -12.32
C SER A 209 -3.50 -4.17 -13.15
N PHE A 210 -3.47 -3.57 -14.36
CA PHE A 210 -4.58 -3.61 -15.31
C PHE A 210 -4.86 -5.03 -15.84
N SER A 211 -3.79 -5.77 -16.15
CA SER A 211 -3.88 -7.15 -16.64
C SER A 211 -4.51 -8.08 -15.61
N VAL A 212 -4.09 -7.99 -14.34
CA VAL A 212 -4.67 -8.78 -13.24
C VAL A 212 -6.15 -8.47 -13.06
N LEU A 213 -6.52 -7.18 -13.09
CA LEU A 213 -7.91 -6.75 -12.96
C LEU A 213 -8.79 -7.30 -14.09
N TRP A 214 -8.30 -7.24 -15.34
CA TRP A 214 -9.08 -7.64 -16.51
C TRP A 214 -9.13 -9.16 -16.71
N ALA A 215 -7.99 -9.84 -16.60
CA ALA A 215 -7.89 -11.25 -16.94
C ALA A 215 -8.49 -12.18 -15.88
N GLN A 216 -8.34 -11.85 -14.59
CA GLN A 216 -8.69 -12.77 -13.50
C GLN A 216 -9.33 -12.07 -12.27
N PRO A 217 -10.38 -11.23 -12.44
CA PRO A 217 -10.96 -10.43 -11.33
C PRO A 217 -11.50 -11.30 -10.19
N TRP A 218 -12.23 -12.38 -10.51
CA TRP A 218 -12.80 -13.28 -9.51
C TRP A 218 -11.73 -14.08 -8.76
N ARG A 219 -10.66 -14.47 -9.43
CA ARG A 219 -9.54 -15.13 -8.76
C ARG A 219 -8.86 -14.17 -7.79
N PHE A 220 -8.64 -12.91 -8.17
CA PHE A 220 -8.09 -11.89 -7.28
C PHE A 220 -8.95 -11.73 -6.02
N ILE A 221 -10.26 -11.50 -6.18
CA ILE A 221 -11.16 -11.30 -5.04
C ILE A 221 -11.22 -12.53 -4.13
N LEU A 222 -11.41 -13.73 -4.69
CA LEU A 222 -11.48 -14.95 -3.88
C LEU A 222 -10.17 -15.21 -3.13
N TYR A 223 -9.03 -14.96 -3.79
CA TYR A 223 -7.73 -15.23 -3.19
C TYR A 223 -7.41 -14.22 -2.09
N GLU A 224 -7.75 -12.94 -2.26
CA GLU A 224 -7.60 -11.95 -1.20
C GLU A 224 -8.54 -12.20 -0.03
N VAL A 225 -9.79 -12.60 -0.27
CA VAL A 225 -10.71 -12.99 0.82
C VAL A 225 -10.14 -14.17 1.62
N LEU A 226 -9.65 -15.21 0.94
CA LEU A 226 -9.01 -16.35 1.60
C LEU A 226 -7.76 -15.92 2.38
N LEU A 227 -6.94 -15.03 1.82
CA LEU A 227 -5.74 -14.52 2.47
C LEU A 227 -6.09 -13.72 3.74
N VAL A 228 -7.11 -12.88 3.70
CA VAL A 228 -7.62 -12.16 4.88
C VAL A 228 -8.13 -13.11 5.95
N VAL A 229 -8.87 -14.16 5.58
CA VAL A 229 -9.32 -15.19 6.54
C VAL A 229 -8.13 -15.86 7.22
N VAL A 230 -7.11 -16.28 6.45
CA VAL A 230 -5.89 -16.87 7.00
C VAL A 230 -5.17 -15.89 7.92
N MET A 231 -5.05 -14.62 7.52
CA MET A 231 -4.41 -13.57 8.31
C MET A 231 -5.12 -13.36 9.66
N VAL A 232 -6.45 -13.26 9.66
CA VAL A 232 -7.25 -13.08 10.88
C VAL A 232 -7.11 -14.27 11.82
N LEU A 233 -7.15 -15.50 11.29
CA LEU A 233 -6.95 -16.71 12.10
C LEU A 233 -5.52 -16.79 12.68
N SER A 234 -4.49 -16.49 11.88
CA SER A 234 -3.10 -16.46 12.34
C SER A 234 -2.87 -15.37 13.40
N PHE A 235 -3.40 -14.17 13.19
CA PHE A 235 -3.29 -13.09 14.15
C PHE A 235 -4.07 -13.39 15.44
N GLY A 236 -5.29 -13.91 15.32
CA GLY A 236 -6.14 -14.26 16.46
C GLY A 236 -5.53 -15.35 17.35
N THR A 237 -4.94 -16.38 16.74
CA THR A 237 -4.21 -17.43 17.49
C THR A 237 -2.99 -16.86 18.20
N PHE A 238 -2.17 -16.04 17.53
CA PHE A 238 -1.04 -15.36 18.16
C PHE A 238 -1.47 -14.46 19.33
N ALA A 239 -2.50 -13.62 19.13
CA ALA A 239 -3.02 -12.72 20.15
C ALA A 239 -3.57 -13.48 21.37
N PHE A 240 -4.23 -14.63 21.17
CA PHE A 240 -4.71 -15.48 22.25
C PHE A 240 -3.56 -15.99 23.12
N PHE A 241 -2.50 -16.53 22.50
CA PHE A 241 -1.33 -17.02 23.24
C PHE A 241 -0.59 -15.90 23.97
N MET A 242 -0.41 -14.74 23.33
CA MET A 242 0.22 -13.59 23.96
C MET A 242 -0.57 -13.09 25.18
N LYS A 243 -1.90 -13.02 25.08
CA LYS A 243 -2.75 -12.65 26.21
C LYS A 243 -2.63 -13.65 27.37
N LYS A 244 -2.60 -14.95 27.07
CA LYS A 244 -2.42 -16.00 28.08
C LYS A 244 -1.04 -15.92 28.74
N ALA A 245 0.02 -15.71 27.96
CA ALA A 245 1.37 -15.53 28.48
C ALA A 245 1.45 -14.33 29.43
N TRP A 246 0.87 -13.18 29.05
CA TRP A 246 0.81 -12.00 29.91
C TRP A 246 0.09 -12.27 31.24
N ILE A 247 -1.07 -12.94 31.20
CA ILE A 247 -1.81 -13.29 32.41
C ILE A 247 -0.97 -14.15 33.35
N VAL A 248 -0.25 -15.15 32.82
CA VAL A 248 0.62 -16.02 33.63
C VAL A 248 1.77 -15.22 34.26
N MET A 249 2.40 -14.32 33.49
CA MET A 249 3.50 -13.49 34.00
C MET A 249 3.08 -12.50 35.09
N ASN A 250 1.84 -12.01 35.05
CA ASN A 250 1.32 -11.04 36.04
C ASN A 250 0.64 -11.71 37.26
N GLN A 251 0.49 -13.03 37.25
CA GLN A 251 -0.08 -13.81 38.37
C GLN A 251 1.00 -14.42 39.29
N ILE A 252 2.29 -14.22 38.96
CA ILE A 252 3.46 -14.53 39.80
C ILE A 252 3.93 -13.23 40.45
#